data_AF-A0A365K8R8-F1
#
_entry.id   AF-A0A365K8R8-F1
#
_cell.length_a   1.000
_cell.length_b   1.000
_cell.length_c   1.000
_cell.angle_alpha   90.00
_cell.angle_beta   90.00
_cell.angle_gamma   90.00
#
_symmetry.space_group_name_H-M   'P 1'
#
loop_
_entity.id
_entity.type
_entity.pdbx_description
1 polymer ?
#
loop_
_entity_poly.entity_id
_entity_poly.type
_entity_poly.pdbx_seq_one_letter_code
_entity_poly.pdbx_strand_id
1 'polypeptide(L)'
;MIIYWLTGIVLLADITLLLVNDFFPGTLDALGIPLWTLFAALALVAFTNLLTYNKELEKRFRIFTTGFLTLYPAFLLILLPALGGESSSGISLASPFLWVILLFFLWSNWRQHIKESKEADRQS
;
A
#
# COMPACT_ATOMS: atom_id res chain seq x y z
N MET A 1 -11.69 14.45 7.96
CA MET A 1 -10.37 14.92 7.48
C MET A 1 -9.23 14.36 8.32
N ILE A 2 -9.17 14.57 9.64
CA ILE A 2 -8.12 14.01 10.53
C ILE A 2 -8.03 12.48 10.44
N ILE A 3 -9.16 11.78 10.38
CA ILE A 3 -9.19 10.31 10.36
C ILE A 3 -8.44 9.73 9.14
N TYR A 4 -8.51 10.37 7.98
CA TYR A 4 -7.82 9.90 6.77
C TYR A 4 -6.30 10.04 6.86
N TRP A 5 -5.83 11.11 7.52
CA TRP A 5 -4.40 11.28 7.80
C TRP A 5 -3.90 10.23 8.79
N LEU A 6 -4.66 9.97 9.85
CA LEU A 6 -4.33 8.93 10.82
C LEU A 6 -4.30 7.54 10.16
N THR A 7 -5.31 7.17 9.37
CA THR A 7 -5.31 5.90 8.65
C THR A 7 -4.15 5.80 7.66
N GLY A 8 -3.77 6.90 7.00
CA GLY A 8 -2.61 6.92 6.11
C GLY A 8 -1.30 6.70 6.84
N ILE A 9 -1.08 7.35 7.98
CA ILE A 9 0.12 7.19 8.81
C ILE A 9 0.22 5.76 9.35
N VAL A 10 -0.88 5.22 9.88
CA VAL A 10 -0.93 3.84 10.38
C VAL A 10 -0.61 2.85 9.24
N LEU A 11 -1.22 3.04 8.07
CA LEU A 11 -0.97 2.19 6.91
C LEU A 11 0.49 2.24 6.45
N LEU A 12 1.10 3.42 6.42
CA LEU A 12 2.51 3.60 6.08
C LEU A 12 3.41 2.89 7.10
N ALA A 13 3.16 3.08 8.39
CA ALA A 13 3.94 2.44 9.45
C ALA A 13 3.82 0.91 9.40
N ASP A 14 2.61 0.38 9.22
CA ASP A 14 2.37 -1.07 9.08
C ASP A 14 3.12 -1.64 7.88
N ILE A 15 3.00 -1.01 6.72
CA ILE A 15 3.68 -1.45 5.50
C ILE A 15 5.19 -1.43 5.71
N THR A 16 5.74 -0.36 6.28
CA THR A 16 7.19 -0.27 6.57
C THR A 16 7.64 -1.37 7.52
N LEU A 17 6.91 -1.60 8.61
CA LEU A 17 7.26 -2.64 9.57
C LEU A 17 7.19 -4.05 8.97
N LEU A 18 6.18 -4.32 8.13
CA LEU A 18 6.07 -5.58 7.40
C LEU A 18 7.23 -5.79 6.43
N LEU A 19 7.59 -4.77 5.64
CA LEU A 19 8.72 -4.83 4.73
C LEU A 19 10.06 -4.96 5.46
N VAL A 20 10.27 -4.20 6.53
CA VAL A 20 11.48 -4.31 7.34
C VAL A 20 11.59 -5.71 7.93
N ASN A 21 10.51 -6.27 8.47
CA ASN A 21 10.52 -7.63 9.02
C ASN A 21 10.71 -8.71 7.94
N ASP A 22 10.26 -8.46 6.71
CA ASP A 22 10.48 -9.36 5.58
C ASP A 22 11.96 -9.38 5.14
N PHE A 23 12.61 -8.21 5.07
CA PHE A 23 14.01 -8.08 4.68
C PHE A 23 15.02 -8.32 5.81
N PHE A 24 14.58 -8.12 7.06
CA PHE A 24 15.35 -8.31 8.29
C PHE A 24 14.50 -9.15 9.27
N PRO A 25 14.43 -10.47 9.07
CA PRO A 25 13.61 -11.35 9.91
C PRO A 25 14.03 -11.27 11.39
N GLY A 26 13.03 -11.26 12.28
CA GLY A 26 13.23 -11.13 13.72
C GLY A 26 13.19 -9.69 14.24
N THR A 27 13.06 -8.68 13.36
CA THR A 27 12.94 -7.27 13.79
C THR A 27 11.67 -7.03 14.62
N LEU A 28 10.53 -7.60 14.23
CA LEU A 28 9.29 -7.42 15.01
C LEU A 28 9.36 -8.12 16.37
N ASP A 29 9.93 -9.32 16.41
CA ASP A 29 10.12 -10.07 17.65
C ASP A 29 11.06 -9.32 18.62
N ALA A 30 12.13 -8.70 18.09
CA ALA A 30 13.04 -7.85 18.88
C ALA A 30 12.36 -6.60 19.45
N LEU A 31 11.34 -6.08 18.77
CA LEU A 31 10.50 -4.98 19.25
C LEU A 31 9.36 -5.44 20.17
N GLY A 32 9.19 -6.76 20.36
CA GLY A 32 8.08 -7.34 21.12
C GLY A 32 6.72 -7.14 20.45
N ILE A 33 6.69 -6.90 19.14
CA ILE A 33 5.47 -6.64 18.37
C ILE A 33 5.05 -7.95 17.69
N PRO A 34 3.91 -8.55 18.05
CA PRO A 34 3.44 -9.75 17.38
C PRO A 34 3.02 -9.45 15.95
N LEU A 35 3.44 -10.28 14.98
CA LEU A 35 3.10 -10.07 13.55
C LEU A 35 1.58 -9.89 13.29
N TRP A 36 0.74 -10.60 14.04
CA TRP A 36 -0.72 -10.51 13.89
C TRP A 36 -1.29 -9.11 14.18
N THR A 37 -0.60 -8.29 14.98
CA THR A 37 -1.09 -6.93 15.30
C THR A 37 -1.04 -6.02 14.08
N LEU A 38 -0.04 -6.20 13.21
CA LEU A 38 0.06 -5.45 11.94
C LEU A 38 -1.10 -5.84 11.00
N PHE A 39 -1.42 -7.13 10.91
CA PHE A 39 -2.59 -7.57 10.11
C PHE A 39 -3.91 -7.05 10.70
N ALA A 40 -4.04 -7.03 12.03
CA ALA A 40 -5.21 -6.46 12.69
C ALA A 40 -5.33 -4.95 12.45
N ALA A 41 -4.22 -4.21 12.46
CA ALA A 41 -4.17 -2.79 12.15
C ALA A 41 -4.55 -2.52 10.68
N LEU A 42 -4.03 -3.31 9.73
CA LEU A 42 -4.47 -3.25 8.33
C LEU A 42 -5.97 -3.50 8.15
N ALA A 43 -6.51 -4.51 8.85
CA ALA A 43 -7.94 -4.80 8.83
C ALA A 43 -8.77 -3.64 9.39
N LEU A 44 -8.30 -3.01 10.47
CA LEU A 44 -8.94 -1.84 11.07
C LEU A 44 -8.91 -0.63 10.12
N VAL A 45 -7.78 -0.39 9.44
CA VAL A 45 -7.66 0.67 8.43
C VAL A 45 -8.62 0.42 7.26
N ALA A 46 -8.74 -0.82 6.78
CA ALA A 46 -9.69 -1.18 5.73
C ALA A 46 -11.14 -0.96 6.19
N PHE A 47 -11.49 -1.40 7.40
CA PHE A 47 -12.83 -1.28 7.95
C PHE A 47 -13.23 0.18 8.20
N THR A 48 -12.33 0.99 8.76
CA THR A 48 -12.57 2.41 8.99
C THR A 48 -12.71 3.20 7.68
N ASN A 49 -11.93 2.87 6.65
CA ASN A 49 -12.10 3.45 5.32
C ASN A 49 -13.44 3.06 4.68
N LEU A 50 -13.90 1.82 4.87
CA LEU A 50 -15.18 1.36 4.34
C LEU A 50 -16.36 2.10 5.02
N LEU A 51 -16.33 2.23 6.35
CA LEU A 51 -17.36 2.92 7.11
C LEU A 51 -17.38 4.43 6.86
N THR A 52 -16.21 5.02 6.67
CA THR A 52 -16.05 6.47 6.47
C THR A 52 -15.95 6.82 4.99
N TYR A 53 -16.42 5.94 4.10
CA TYR A 53 -16.29 6.17 2.67
C TYR A 53 -17.02 7.46 2.26
N ASN A 54 -16.27 8.42 1.71
CA ASN A 54 -16.81 9.69 1.23
C ASN A 54 -16.18 10.05 -0.12
N LYS A 55 -17.02 10.06 -1.16
CA LYS A 55 -16.64 10.22 -2.56
C LYS A 55 -15.96 11.57 -2.87
N GLU A 56 -16.33 12.65 -2.16
CA GLU A 56 -15.74 13.99 -2.32
C GLU A 56 -14.31 14.05 -1.75
N LEU A 57 -14.10 13.42 -0.59
CA LEU A 57 -12.78 13.35 0.04
C LEU A 57 -11.88 12.35 -0.69
N GLU A 58 -12.42 11.23 -1.14
CA GLU A 58 -11.70 10.27 -1.98
C GLU A 58 -11.13 10.98 -3.22
N LYS A 59 -11.94 11.73 -3.98
CA LYS A 59 -11.49 12.38 -5.22
C LYS A 59 -10.37 13.40 -4.99
N ARG A 60 -10.42 14.16 -3.89
CA ARG A 60 -9.36 15.12 -3.52
C ARG A 60 -8.06 14.44 -3.10
N PHE A 61 -8.14 13.32 -2.40
CA PHE A 61 -6.96 12.65 -1.86
C PHE A 61 -6.43 11.52 -2.76
N ARG A 62 -7.22 11.01 -3.73
CA ARG A 62 -6.92 9.85 -4.60
C ARG A 62 -5.53 9.91 -5.23
N ILE A 63 -5.16 11.05 -5.79
CA ILE A 63 -3.87 11.20 -6.49
C ILE A 63 -2.70 11.14 -5.49
N PHE A 64 -2.82 11.83 -4.35
CA PHE A 64 -1.80 11.83 -3.31
C PHE A 64 -1.70 10.50 -2.58
N THR A 65 -2.83 9.88 -2.22
CA THR A 65 -2.84 8.60 -1.51
C THR A 65 -2.40 7.46 -2.41
N THR A 66 -2.95 7.31 -3.62
CA THR A 66 -2.59 6.20 -4.52
C THR A 66 -1.15 6.31 -5.00
N GLY A 67 -0.70 7.51 -5.37
CA GLY A 67 0.69 7.73 -5.82
C GLY A 67 1.70 7.46 -4.71
N PHE A 68 1.50 8.05 -3.53
CA PHE A 68 2.42 7.90 -2.42
C PHE A 68 2.43 6.48 -1.83
N LEU A 69 1.25 5.86 -1.67
CA LEU A 69 1.15 4.48 -1.17
C LEU A 69 1.69 3.43 -2.14
N THR A 70 1.85 3.76 -3.43
CA THR A 70 2.49 2.86 -4.39
C THR A 70 3.99 3.12 -4.50
N LEU A 71 4.39 4.39 -4.54
CA LEU A 71 5.78 4.78 -4.74
C LEU A 71 6.64 4.53 -3.49
N TYR A 72 6.08 4.75 -2.30
CA TYR A 72 6.81 4.58 -1.05
C TYR A 72 7.22 3.12 -0.78
N PRO A 73 6.33 2.11 -0.89
CA PRO A 73 6.74 0.71 -0.73
C PRO A 73 7.69 0.27 -1.85
N ALA A 74 7.50 0.76 -3.09
CA ALA A 74 8.42 0.49 -4.18
C ALA A 74 9.83 1.03 -3.90
N PHE A 75 9.93 2.21 -3.28
CA PHE A 75 11.21 2.75 -2.83
C PHE A 75 11.83 1.90 -1.73
N LEU A 76 11.05 1.45 -0.74
CA LEU A 76 11.54 0.54 0.31
C LEU A 76 12.05 -0.79 -0.25
N LEU A 77 11.39 -1.34 -1.27
CA LEU A 77 11.83 -2.56 -1.97
C LEU A 77 13.20 -2.41 -2.66
N ILE A 78 13.63 -1.19 -2.97
CA ILE A 78 14.97 -0.90 -3.50
C ILE A 78 15.95 -0.62 -2.35
N LEU A 79 15.51 0.16 -1.35
CA LEU A 79 16.35 0.62 -0.25
C LEU A 79 16.75 -0.52 0.70
N LEU A 80 15.80 -1.36 1.12
CA LEU A 80 16.05 -2.44 2.08
C LEU A 80 17.09 -3.46 1.59
N PRO A 81 17.07 -3.94 0.34
CA PRO A 81 18.14 -4.80 -0.17
C PRO A 81 19.47 -4.04 -0.36
N ALA A 82 19.45 -2.75 -0.69
CA ALA A 82 20.67 -1.95 -0.73
C ALA A 82 21.34 -1.80 0.66
N LEU A 83 20.55 -1.89 1.73
CA LEU A 83 21.03 -1.93 3.13
C LEU A 83 21.48 -3.34 3.58
N GLY A 84 21.50 -4.32 2.67
CA GLY A 84 21.91 -5.70 2.97
C GLY A 84 20.78 -6.59 3.48
N GLY A 85 19.53 -6.16 3.39
CA GLY A 85 18.38 -7.01 3.69
C GLY A 85 18.13 -8.05 2.61
N GLU A 86 17.76 -9.26 3.00
CA GLU A 86 17.33 -10.31 2.08
C GLU A 86 15.87 -10.64 2.37
N SER A 87 15.00 -10.51 1.36
CA SER A 87 13.57 -10.80 1.51
C SER A 87 13.37 -12.30 1.82
N SER A 88 12.85 -12.58 3.02
CA SER A 88 12.58 -13.93 3.50
C SER A 88 11.38 -14.58 2.79
N SER A 89 10.35 -13.81 2.45
CA SER A 89 9.17 -14.30 1.72
C SER A 89 9.35 -14.36 0.21
N GLY A 90 10.49 -13.89 -0.31
CA GLY A 90 10.74 -13.80 -1.74
C GLY A 90 9.94 -12.69 -2.43
N ILE A 91 9.48 -11.66 -1.70
CA ILE A 91 8.96 -10.41 -2.25
C ILE A 91 10.17 -9.48 -2.47
N SER A 92 10.97 -9.78 -3.49
CA SER A 92 12.06 -8.94 -3.94
C SER A 92 11.83 -8.48 -5.38
N LEU A 93 12.61 -7.51 -5.86
CA LEU A 93 12.59 -7.09 -7.28
C LEU A 93 12.92 -8.24 -8.25
N ALA A 94 13.58 -9.30 -7.76
CA ALA A 94 13.86 -10.51 -8.53
C ALA A 94 12.66 -11.48 -8.58
N SER A 95 11.60 -11.21 -7.81
CA SER A 95 10.43 -12.08 -7.73
C SER A 95 9.45 -11.82 -8.86
N PRO A 96 9.18 -12.80 -9.74
CA PRO A 96 8.22 -12.64 -10.82
C PRO A 96 6.79 -12.39 -10.31
N PHE A 97 6.45 -12.85 -9.10
CA PHE A 97 5.13 -12.63 -8.49
C PHE A 97 4.84 -11.15 -8.22
N LEU A 98 5.83 -10.38 -7.79
CA LEU A 98 5.70 -8.95 -7.51
C LEU A 98 5.29 -8.20 -8.78
N TRP A 99 5.96 -8.49 -9.90
CA TRP A 99 5.66 -7.88 -11.20
C TRP A 99 4.27 -8.24 -11.72
N VAL A 100 3.79 -9.46 -11.49
CA VAL A 100 2.43 -9.87 -11.86
C VAL A 100 1.36 -9.07 -11.10
N ILE A 101 1.54 -8.88 -9.79
CA ILE A 101 0.62 -8.10 -8.96
C ILE A 101 0.65 -6.63 -9.39
N LEU A 102 1.84 -6.07 -9.63
CA LEU A 102 2.02 -4.67 -10.02
C LEU A 102 1.42 -4.40 -11.41
N LEU A 103 1.62 -5.30 -12.37
CA LEU A 103 0.97 -5.25 -13.69
C LEU A 103 -0.54 -5.36 -13.60
N PHE A 104 -1.07 -6.24 -12.75
CA PHE A 104 -2.50 -6.37 -12.53
C PHE A 104 -3.10 -5.08 -11.94
N PHE A 105 -2.41 -4.47 -10.97
CA PHE A 105 -2.85 -3.23 -10.33
C PHE A 105 -2.84 -2.04 -11.30
N LEU A 106 -1.79 -1.93 -12.12
CA LEU A 106 -1.69 -0.95 -13.20
C LEU A 106 -2.79 -1.16 -14.25
N TRP A 107 -3.02 -2.41 -14.68
CA TRP A 107 -4.07 -2.76 -15.64
C TRP A 107 -5.47 -2.43 -15.11
N SER A 108 -5.74 -2.74 -13.84
CA SER A 108 -6.97 -2.43 -13.15
C SER A 108 -7.22 -0.92 -13.11
N ASN A 109 -6.24 -0.14 -12.66
CA ASN A 109 -6.34 1.32 -12.61
C ASN A 109 -6.52 1.93 -14.00
N TRP A 110 -5.75 1.47 -14.98
CA TRP A 110 -5.84 1.96 -16.36
C TRP A 110 -7.23 1.72 -16.96
N ARG A 111 -7.80 0.52 -16.76
CA ARG A 111 -9.17 0.21 -17.21
C ARG A 111 -10.22 1.08 -16.53
N GLN A 112 -10.04 1.38 -15.26
CA GLN A 112 -10.97 2.22 -14.51
C GLN A 112 -10.92 3.67 -15.00
N HIS A 113 -9.72 4.21 -15.24
CA HIS A 113 -9.54 5.54 -15.83
C HIS A 113 -10.15 5.67 -17.23
N ILE A 114 -10.04 4.65 -18.09
CA ILE A 114 -10.68 4.65 -19.42
C ILE A 114 -12.21 4.58 -19.33
N LYS A 115 -12.76 3.89 -18.33
CA LYS A 115 -14.21 3.87 -18.11
C LYS A 115 -14.72 5.24 -17.66
N GLU A 116 -14.02 5.86 -16.71
CA GLU A 116 -14.34 7.21 -16.22
C GLU A 116 -14.26 8.27 -17.34
N SER A 117 -13.29 8.16 -18.27
CA SER A 117 -13.19 9.10 -19.40
C SER A 117 -14.31 8.91 -20.44
N LYS A 118 -14.72 7.66 -20.72
CA LYS A 118 -15.82 7.39 -21.65
C LYS A 118 -17.19 7.79 -21.11
N GLU A 119 -17.37 7.84 -19.79
CA GLU A 119 -18.60 8.32 -19.17
C GLU A 119 -18.68 9.85 -19.16
N ALA A 120 -17.54 10.55 -19.06
CA ALA A 120 -17.47 12.00 -19.17
C ALA A 120 -17.82 12.51 -20.58
N ASP A 121 -17.35 11.84 -21.65
CA ASP A 121 -17.65 12.21 -23.05
C ASP A 121 -19.10 11.94 -23.47
N ARG A 122 -19.84 11.06 -22.77
CA ARG A 122 -21.27 10.81 -23.05
C ARG A 122 -22.21 11.81 -22.39
N GLN A 123 -21.69 12.63 -21.47
CA GLN A 123 -22.49 13.63 -20.74
C GLN A 123 -22.26 15.07 -21.23
N SER A 124 -21.35 15.29 -22.20
CA SER A 124 -21.17 16.55 -22.93
C SER A 124 -21.92 16.54 -24.26
#